data_AF-F2L431-F1
#
_entry.id   AF-F2L431-F1
#
_cell.length_a   1.000
_cell.length_b   1.000
_cell.length_c   1.000
_cell.angle_alpha   90.00
_cell.angle_beta   90.00
_cell.angle_gamma   90.00
#
_symmetry.space_group_name_H-M   'P 1'
#
loop_
_entity.id
_entity.type
_entity.pdbx_description
1 polymer ?
#
loop_
_entity_poly.entity_id
_entity_poly.type
_entity_poly.pdbx_seq_one_letter_code
_entity_poly.pdbx_strand_id
1 'polypeptide(L)'
;MRGISAIEAAILFGFMAAAYLLASYLVWLLSYQAFQQEAATTAKLMARYVASQVADLASSSLTPGVRSISYKLFLPTQFPNFDAYSYSIALVNNSTRPGTVSLYVVLNFTAYRGSFAASLYRVSSFAYSLNASFAGVRIYATNFDGVIGGSSCVVPSPVAPGLNAVNLTRPGCGALWYAPTPANYKLLTVVRSG
;
A
#
# COMPACT_ATOMS: atom_id res chain seq x y z
N MET A 1 -19.96 48.72 -45.04
CA MET A 1 -19.39 47.71 -44.12
C MET A 1 -17.88 47.73 -44.33
N ARG A 2 -17.10 48.32 -43.41
CA ARG A 2 -15.63 48.35 -43.52
C ARG A 2 -15.14 46.97 -43.07
N GLY A 3 -14.60 46.20 -44.01
CA GLY A 3 -14.05 44.88 -43.73
C GLY A 3 -12.88 44.99 -42.77
N ILE A 4 -12.83 44.09 -41.78
CA ILE A 4 -11.69 43.94 -40.86
C ILE A 4 -10.43 43.81 -41.71
N SER A 5 -9.40 44.61 -41.43
CA SER A 5 -8.14 44.50 -42.15
C SER A 5 -7.52 43.12 -41.87
N ALA A 6 -6.79 42.55 -42.84
CA ALA A 6 -6.16 41.24 -42.66
C ALA A 6 -5.26 41.17 -41.40
N ILE A 7 -4.71 42.31 -40.98
CA ILE A 7 -3.90 42.46 -39.77
C ILE A 7 -4.76 42.31 -38.50
N GLU A 8 -5.90 43.00 -38.44
CA GLU A 8 -6.83 42.89 -37.30
C GLU A 8 -7.37 41.46 -37.14
N ALA A 9 -7.68 40.80 -38.26
CA ALA A 9 -8.10 39.40 -38.25
C ALA A 9 -6.97 38.47 -37.75
N ALA A 10 -5.75 38.65 -38.24
CA ALA A 10 -4.59 37.86 -37.82
C ALA A 10 -4.29 38.03 -36.32
N ILE A 11 -4.40 39.25 -35.79
CA ILE A 11 -4.25 39.54 -34.36
C ILE A 11 -5.33 38.78 -33.57
N LEU A 12 -6.59 38.84 -34.00
CA LEU A 12 -7.71 38.20 -33.31
C LEU A 12 -7.58 36.67 -33.30
N PHE A 13 -7.16 36.07 -34.42
CA PHE A 13 -6.84 34.63 -34.48
C PHE A 13 -5.65 34.28 -33.57
N GLY A 14 -4.62 35.11 -33.52
CA GLY A 14 -3.48 34.94 -32.62
C GLY A 14 -3.91 34.91 -31.15
N PHE A 15 -4.75 35.85 -30.73
CA PHE A 15 -5.30 35.88 -29.38
C PHE A 15 -6.21 34.69 -29.09
N MET A 16 -7.07 34.28 -30.04
CA MET A 16 -7.88 33.06 -29.87
C MET A 16 -7.01 31.82 -29.72
N ALA A 17 -5.99 31.65 -30.55
CA ALA A 17 -5.06 30.51 -30.46
C ALA A 17 -4.33 30.49 -29.11
N ALA A 18 -3.86 31.65 -28.64
CA ALA A 18 -3.23 31.77 -27.32
C ALA A 18 -4.21 31.44 -26.17
N ALA A 19 -5.45 31.92 -26.26
CA ALA A 19 -6.49 31.62 -25.28
C ALA A 19 -6.83 30.11 -25.25
N TYR A 20 -6.91 29.45 -26.41
CA TYR A 20 -7.12 28.00 -26.49
C TYR A 20 -5.95 27.22 -25.91
N LEU A 21 -4.71 27.61 -26.21
CA LEU A 21 -3.53 26.99 -25.63
C LEU A 21 -3.55 27.11 -24.10
N LEU A 22 -3.81 28.30 -23.57
CA LEU A 22 -3.90 28.53 -22.12
C LEU A 22 -5.04 27.72 -21.48
N ALA A 23 -6.22 27.71 -22.07
CA ALA A 23 -7.36 26.94 -21.56
C ALA A 23 -7.06 25.42 -21.56
N SER A 24 -6.48 24.91 -22.65
CA SER A 24 -6.11 23.49 -22.76
C SER A 24 -5.05 23.10 -21.73
N TYR A 25 -4.08 23.97 -21.49
CA TYR A 25 -3.05 23.77 -20.48
C TYR A 25 -3.63 23.75 -19.06
N LEU A 26 -4.57 24.66 -18.76
CA LEU A 26 -5.25 24.69 -17.46
C LEU A 26 -6.08 23.42 -17.24
N VAL A 27 -6.81 22.95 -18.24
CA VAL A 27 -7.58 21.69 -18.16
C VAL A 27 -6.64 20.51 -17.93
N TRP A 28 -5.52 20.44 -18.66
CA TRP A 28 -4.51 19.41 -18.47
C TRP A 28 -3.93 19.44 -17.03
N LEU A 29 -3.59 20.62 -16.52
CA LEU A 29 -3.02 20.79 -15.18
C LEU A 29 -4.01 20.38 -14.09
N LEU A 30 -5.27 20.81 -14.18
CA LEU A 30 -6.32 20.45 -13.21
C LEU A 30 -6.61 18.94 -13.24
N SER A 31 -6.64 18.35 -14.43
CA SER A 31 -6.82 16.90 -14.60
C SER A 31 -5.68 16.12 -13.97
N TYR A 32 -4.44 16.59 -14.16
CA TYR A 32 -3.26 15.98 -13.56
C TYR A 32 -3.27 16.06 -12.03
N GLN A 33 -3.66 17.22 -11.46
CA GLN A 33 -3.79 17.38 -10.00
C GLN A 33 -4.88 16.46 -9.42
N ALA A 34 -6.04 16.38 -10.07
CA ALA A 34 -7.12 15.48 -9.65
C ALA A 34 -6.64 14.02 -9.66
N PHE A 35 -5.93 13.61 -10.71
CA PHE A 35 -5.34 12.27 -10.82
C PHE A 35 -4.33 11.98 -9.69
N GLN A 36 -3.46 12.92 -9.35
CA GLN A 36 -2.53 12.74 -8.21
C GLN A 36 -3.26 12.57 -6.88
N GLN A 37 -4.32 13.35 -6.64
CA GLN A 37 -5.13 13.24 -5.43
C GLN A 37 -5.87 11.89 -5.36
N GLU A 38 -6.37 11.42 -6.49
CA GLU A 38 -7.02 10.12 -6.61
C GLU A 38 -6.06 8.96 -6.34
N ALA A 39 -4.84 9.01 -6.89
CA ALA A 39 -3.79 8.05 -6.56
C ALA A 39 -3.44 8.10 -5.06
N ALA A 40 -3.36 9.29 -4.46
CA ALA A 40 -3.03 9.46 -3.05
C ALA A 40 -4.09 8.95 -2.10
N THR A 41 -5.36 9.20 -2.42
CA THR A 41 -6.48 8.66 -1.66
C THR A 41 -6.55 7.15 -1.78
N THR A 42 -6.37 6.60 -2.98
CA THR A 42 -6.35 5.15 -3.21
C THR A 42 -5.23 4.47 -2.42
N ALA A 43 -4.00 4.99 -2.49
CA ALA A 43 -2.87 4.45 -1.74
C ALA A 43 -3.12 4.46 -0.21
N LYS A 44 -3.71 5.55 0.32
CA LYS A 44 -4.07 5.65 1.74
C LYS A 44 -5.16 4.65 2.13
N LEU A 45 -6.20 4.52 1.32
CA LEU A 45 -7.29 3.57 1.57
C LEU A 45 -6.78 2.13 1.53
N MET A 46 -5.89 1.83 0.59
CA MET A 46 -5.27 0.51 0.47
C MET A 46 -4.41 0.17 1.69
N ALA A 47 -3.56 1.09 2.15
CA ALA A 47 -2.77 0.90 3.36
C ALA A 47 -3.66 0.69 4.59
N ARG A 48 -4.76 1.46 4.70
CA ARG A 48 -5.75 1.33 5.78
C ARG A 48 -6.52 0.01 5.72
N TYR A 49 -6.90 -0.46 4.55
CA TYR A 49 -7.61 -1.72 4.36
C TYR A 49 -6.76 -2.94 4.76
N VAL A 50 -5.48 -2.93 4.40
CA VAL A 50 -4.56 -3.98 4.86
C VAL A 50 -4.31 -3.86 6.36
N ALA A 51 -4.15 -2.64 6.87
CA ALA A 51 -3.97 -2.40 8.30
C ALA A 51 -5.18 -2.87 9.13
N SER A 52 -6.42 -2.66 8.65
CA SER A 52 -7.63 -3.12 9.34
C SER A 52 -7.71 -4.64 9.39
N GLN A 53 -7.41 -5.35 8.29
CA GLN A 53 -7.34 -6.82 8.30
C GLN A 53 -6.31 -7.35 9.32
N VAL A 54 -5.16 -6.68 9.44
CA VAL A 54 -4.13 -7.04 10.44
C VAL A 54 -4.63 -6.75 11.85
N ALA A 55 -5.30 -5.61 12.07
CA ALA A 55 -5.87 -5.25 13.37
C ALA A 55 -6.96 -6.24 13.81
N ASP A 56 -7.84 -6.64 12.89
CA ASP A 56 -8.92 -7.61 13.14
C ASP A 56 -8.35 -8.99 13.47
N LEU A 57 -7.29 -9.42 12.78
CA LEU A 57 -6.58 -10.66 13.13
C LEU A 57 -5.96 -10.56 14.53
N ALA A 58 -5.27 -9.46 14.82
CA ALA A 58 -4.59 -9.27 16.08
C ALA A 58 -5.57 -9.23 17.26
N SER A 59 -6.69 -8.52 17.13
CA SER A 59 -7.75 -8.49 18.14
C SER A 59 -8.38 -9.88 18.34
N SER A 60 -8.70 -10.58 17.24
CA SER A 60 -9.24 -11.94 17.29
C SER A 60 -8.30 -12.93 17.96
N SER A 61 -6.99 -12.78 17.75
CA SER A 61 -5.96 -13.63 18.37
C SER A 61 -5.84 -13.46 19.89
N LEU A 62 -6.30 -12.33 20.43
CA LEU A 62 -6.31 -12.05 21.87
C LEU A 62 -7.55 -12.58 22.58
N THR A 63 -8.53 -13.11 21.83
CA THR A 63 -9.73 -13.73 22.41
C THR A 63 -9.33 -14.90 23.32
N PRO A 64 -9.86 -14.98 24.55
CA PRO A 64 -9.58 -16.10 25.45
C PRO A 64 -9.90 -17.45 24.79
N GLY A 65 -9.01 -18.43 24.97
CA GLY A 65 -9.14 -19.78 24.38
C GLY A 65 -8.52 -19.95 22.99
N VAL A 66 -8.16 -18.87 22.29
CA VAL A 66 -7.48 -18.96 20.99
C VAL A 66 -5.99 -19.27 21.17
N ARG A 67 -5.57 -20.47 20.74
CA ARG A 67 -4.15 -20.89 20.75
C ARG A 67 -3.42 -20.53 19.46
N SER A 68 -4.10 -20.59 18.33
CA SER A 68 -3.56 -20.16 17.05
C SER A 68 -4.69 -19.75 16.11
N ILE A 69 -4.42 -18.73 15.30
CA ILE A 69 -5.31 -18.26 14.25
C ILE A 69 -4.47 -17.92 13.01
N SER A 70 -4.93 -18.37 11.85
CA SER A 70 -4.31 -18.07 10.56
C SER A 70 -5.35 -17.40 9.67
N TYR A 71 -4.98 -16.24 9.12
CA TYR A 71 -5.87 -15.41 8.31
C TYR A 71 -5.27 -15.17 6.93
N LYS A 72 -6.13 -15.30 5.92
CA LYS A 72 -5.79 -14.95 4.55
C LYS A 72 -5.97 -13.45 4.39
N LEU A 73 -4.85 -12.75 4.23
CA LEU A 73 -4.81 -11.33 3.98
C LEU A 73 -4.96 -11.11 2.47
N PHE A 74 -6.00 -10.39 2.09
CA PHE A 74 -6.29 -10.06 0.70
C PHE A 74 -5.70 -8.70 0.35
N LEU A 75 -4.86 -8.68 -0.67
CA LEU A 75 -4.32 -7.46 -1.24
C LEU A 75 -5.23 -7.04 -2.40
N PRO A 76 -5.61 -5.75 -2.51
CA PRO A 76 -6.41 -5.26 -3.63
C PRO A 76 -5.76 -5.53 -5.00
N THR A 77 -6.45 -6.26 -5.88
CA THR A 77 -5.91 -6.71 -7.17
C THR A 77 -6.49 -5.98 -8.38
N GLN A 78 -7.38 -5.02 -8.19
CA GLN A 78 -8.00 -4.28 -9.29
C GLN A 78 -8.32 -2.84 -8.85
N PHE A 79 -7.97 -1.88 -9.70
CA PHE A 79 -8.32 -0.47 -9.55
C PHE A 79 -8.91 0.02 -10.87
N PRO A 80 -10.25 0.09 -11.01
CA PRO A 80 -10.91 0.41 -12.29
C PRO A 80 -10.60 1.82 -12.77
N ASN A 81 -10.13 2.67 -11.87
CA ASN A 81 -9.81 4.05 -12.14
C ASN A 81 -8.45 4.20 -12.85
N PHE A 82 -7.57 3.19 -12.86
CA PHE A 82 -6.23 3.31 -13.44
C PHE A 82 -6.07 2.33 -14.60
N ASP A 83 -5.41 2.78 -15.68
CA ASP A 83 -5.14 1.95 -16.84
C ASP A 83 -4.09 0.88 -16.50
N ALA A 84 -3.10 1.28 -15.69
CA ALA A 84 -2.09 0.40 -15.13
C ALA A 84 -1.64 0.90 -13.76
N TYR A 85 -1.14 -0.01 -12.94
CA TYR A 85 -0.59 0.31 -11.62
C TYR A 85 0.41 -0.75 -11.18
N SER A 86 1.28 -0.37 -10.26
CA SER A 86 2.15 -1.29 -9.52
C SER A 86 2.23 -0.82 -8.08
N TYR A 87 2.32 -1.76 -7.15
CA TYR A 87 2.49 -1.41 -5.74
C TYR A 87 3.33 -2.45 -5.01
N SER A 88 3.92 -2.02 -3.91
CA SER A 88 4.49 -2.90 -2.91
C SER A 88 3.95 -2.56 -1.54
N ILE A 89 3.67 -3.60 -0.76
CA ILE A 89 3.18 -3.48 0.61
C ILE A 89 4.13 -4.21 1.54
N ALA A 90 4.63 -3.49 2.53
CA ALA A 90 5.42 -4.02 3.61
C ALA A 90 4.59 -4.02 4.90
N LEU A 91 4.59 -5.15 5.61
CA LEU A 91 4.15 -5.22 7.00
C LEU A 91 5.39 -5.29 7.89
N VAL A 92 5.66 -4.24 8.66
CA VAL A 92 6.91 -4.09 9.42
C VAL A 92 6.61 -3.91 10.89
N ASN A 93 7.37 -4.61 11.74
CA ASN A 93 7.44 -4.29 13.15
C ASN A 93 8.45 -3.17 13.40
N ASN A 94 7.94 -1.96 13.65
CA ASN A 94 8.75 -0.77 13.94
C ASN A 94 9.02 -0.58 15.44
N SER A 95 8.77 -1.60 16.27
CA SER A 95 9.10 -1.53 17.68
C SER A 95 10.61 -1.58 17.89
N THR A 96 11.14 -0.68 18.71
CA THR A 96 12.53 -0.69 19.17
C THR A 96 12.72 -1.48 20.47
N ARG A 97 11.63 -1.89 21.12
CA ARG A 97 11.67 -2.59 22.41
C ARG A 97 11.48 -4.10 22.21
N PRO A 98 12.35 -4.94 22.78
CA PRO A 98 12.17 -6.39 22.74
C PRO A 98 10.86 -6.77 23.42
N GLY A 99 10.13 -7.71 22.82
CA GLY A 99 8.84 -8.17 23.32
C GLY A 99 7.64 -7.26 22.99
N THR A 100 7.87 -6.04 22.49
CA THR A 100 6.80 -5.17 21.99
C THR A 100 6.73 -5.28 20.47
N VAL A 101 5.52 -5.35 19.93
CA VAL A 101 5.24 -5.37 18.50
C VAL A 101 4.43 -4.14 18.17
N SER A 102 4.90 -3.38 17.18
CA SER A 102 4.18 -2.24 16.61
C SER A 102 4.16 -2.41 15.11
N LEU A 103 3.06 -2.98 14.60
CA LEU A 103 2.88 -3.31 13.20
C LEU A 103 2.43 -2.07 12.43
N TYR A 104 3.20 -1.75 11.40
CA TYR A 104 2.87 -0.73 10.40
C TYR A 104 2.79 -1.38 9.04
N VAL A 105 1.80 -0.95 8.28
CA VAL A 105 1.70 -1.23 6.85
C VAL A 105 2.32 -0.05 6.13
N VAL A 106 3.31 -0.30 5.28
CA VAL A 106 3.97 0.70 4.45
C VAL A 106 3.76 0.34 3.00
N LEU A 107 3.30 1.28 2.20
CA LEU A 107 2.89 1.06 0.83
C LEU A 107 3.62 2.02 -0.10
N ASN A 108 4.17 1.48 -1.18
CA ASN A 108 4.60 2.24 -2.34
C ASN A 108 3.63 1.94 -3.48
N PHE A 109 3.14 2.96 -4.16
CA PHE A 109 2.12 2.81 -5.18
C PHE A 109 2.39 3.74 -6.34
N THR A 110 2.33 3.19 -7.54
CA THR A 110 2.47 3.92 -8.78
C THR A 110 1.26 3.61 -9.65
N ALA A 111 0.60 4.64 -10.15
CA ALA A 111 -0.55 4.53 -11.06
C ALA A 111 -0.31 5.30 -12.35
N TYR A 112 -0.97 4.84 -13.40
CA TYR A 112 -0.92 5.39 -14.75
C TYR A 112 -2.35 5.55 -15.31
N ARG A 113 -2.61 6.68 -15.97
CA ARG A 113 -3.85 6.94 -16.72
C ARG A 113 -3.54 7.82 -17.93
N GLY A 114 -3.69 7.30 -19.14
CA GLY A 114 -3.27 7.96 -20.36
C GLY A 114 -1.79 8.36 -20.32
N SER A 115 -1.50 9.66 -20.46
CA SER A 115 -0.14 10.22 -20.34
C SER A 115 0.27 10.59 -18.92
N PHE A 116 -0.61 10.43 -17.93
CA PHE A 116 -0.34 10.77 -16.54
C PHE A 116 0.27 9.61 -15.77
N ALA A 117 1.25 9.93 -14.92
CA ALA A 117 1.86 9.00 -13.97
C ALA A 117 1.93 9.65 -12.58
N ALA A 118 1.60 8.89 -11.54
CA ALA A 118 1.67 9.33 -10.15
C ALA A 118 2.34 8.24 -9.31
N SER A 119 3.46 8.58 -8.66
CA SER A 119 4.20 7.68 -7.78
C SER A 119 4.16 8.20 -6.36
N LEU A 120 3.76 7.34 -5.43
CA LEU A 120 3.62 7.62 -4.01
C LEU A 120 4.47 6.65 -3.22
N TYR A 121 5.33 7.19 -2.39
CA TYR A 121 6.31 6.42 -1.64
C TYR A 121 6.03 6.51 -0.14
N ARG A 122 6.22 5.40 0.56
CA ARG A 122 6.12 5.30 2.03
C ARG A 122 4.79 5.78 2.59
N VAL A 123 3.68 5.49 1.91
CA VAL A 123 2.35 5.71 2.47
C VAL A 123 2.15 4.70 3.59
N SER A 124 2.11 5.16 4.84
CA SER A 124 2.04 4.27 6.00
C SER A 124 0.68 4.33 6.70
N SER A 125 0.29 3.20 7.28
CA SER A 125 -0.85 3.08 8.19
C SER A 125 -0.45 2.25 9.40
N PHE A 126 -0.80 2.72 10.59
CA PHE A 126 -0.72 1.91 11.80
C PHE A 126 -1.73 0.77 11.71
N ALA A 127 -1.30 -0.45 12.00
CA ALA A 127 -2.16 -1.61 12.05
C ALA A 127 -2.52 -1.97 13.49
N TYR A 128 -1.51 -2.27 14.31
CA TYR A 128 -1.74 -2.73 15.66
C TYR A 128 -0.47 -2.63 16.52
N SER A 129 -0.64 -2.53 17.84
CA SER A 129 0.46 -2.61 18.79
C SER A 129 0.09 -3.50 19.97
N LEU A 130 1.00 -4.38 20.36
CA LEU A 130 0.84 -5.25 21.52
C LEU A 130 2.17 -5.61 22.16
N ASN A 131 2.15 -5.88 23.46
CA ASN A 131 3.28 -6.48 24.13
C ASN A 131 3.21 -8.00 23.95
N ALA A 132 3.87 -8.50 22.89
CA ALA A 132 3.88 -9.91 22.51
C ALA A 132 4.52 -10.82 23.55
N SER A 133 5.52 -10.32 24.30
CA SER A 133 6.12 -11.08 25.40
C SER A 133 5.10 -11.31 26.52
N PHE A 134 4.40 -10.23 26.93
CA PHE A 134 3.36 -10.33 27.96
C PHE A 134 2.16 -11.16 27.51
N ALA A 135 1.74 -11.02 26.25
CA ALA A 135 0.61 -11.77 25.70
C ALA A 135 0.95 -13.25 25.40
N GLY A 136 2.24 -13.61 25.39
CA GLY A 136 2.71 -14.92 24.96
C GLY A 136 2.44 -15.18 23.48
N VAL A 137 2.50 -14.15 22.63
CA VAL A 137 2.06 -14.21 21.23
C VAL A 137 3.25 -14.13 20.26
N ARG A 138 3.18 -14.90 19.17
CA ARG A 138 4.09 -14.86 18.03
C ARG A 138 3.32 -14.66 16.73
N ILE A 139 3.79 -13.76 15.87
CA ILE A 139 3.14 -13.35 14.64
C ILE A 139 4.07 -13.70 13.48
N TYR A 140 3.53 -14.40 12.50
CA TYR A 140 4.26 -14.94 11.37
C TYR A 140 3.57 -14.55 10.06
N ALA A 141 4.33 -13.97 9.14
CA ALA A 141 3.87 -13.76 7.76
C ALA A 141 4.46 -14.84 6.85
N THR A 142 3.61 -15.51 6.11
CA THR A 142 3.95 -16.56 5.14
C THR A 142 3.51 -16.13 3.74
N ASN A 143 4.03 -16.80 2.71
CA ASN A 143 3.79 -16.44 1.31
C ASN A 143 4.26 -15.00 0.97
N PHE A 144 5.37 -14.56 1.57
CA PHE A 144 5.98 -13.26 1.32
C PHE A 144 6.86 -13.28 0.07
N ASP A 145 7.00 -12.14 -0.60
CA ASP A 145 7.82 -12.01 -1.81
C ASP A 145 9.22 -11.47 -1.47
N GLY A 146 9.35 -10.76 -0.34
CA GLY A 146 10.63 -10.29 0.20
C GLY A 146 10.59 -10.14 1.73
N VAL A 147 11.77 -9.93 2.32
CA VAL A 147 11.96 -9.81 3.78
C VAL A 147 12.67 -8.52 4.11
N ILE A 148 12.17 -7.81 5.12
CA ILE A 148 12.78 -6.64 5.74
C ILE A 148 13.45 -7.11 7.03
N GLY A 149 14.70 -6.67 7.25
CA GLY A 149 15.52 -7.06 8.40
C GLY A 149 16.45 -8.26 8.16
N GLY A 150 16.47 -8.81 6.94
CA GLY A 150 17.43 -9.84 6.51
C GLY A 150 17.04 -11.28 6.88
N SER A 151 17.98 -12.22 6.69
CA SER A 151 17.75 -13.66 6.88
C SER A 151 17.42 -14.05 8.34
N SER A 152 17.86 -13.25 9.32
CA SER A 152 17.55 -13.45 10.73
C SER A 152 16.06 -13.27 11.06
N CYS A 153 15.29 -12.62 10.18
CA CYS A 153 13.84 -12.49 10.33
C CYS A 153 13.07 -13.70 9.81
N VAL A 154 13.73 -14.59 9.07
CA VAL A 154 13.12 -15.76 8.46
C VAL A 154 13.26 -16.96 9.39
N VAL A 155 12.16 -17.68 9.57
CA VAL A 155 12.09 -18.90 10.37
C VAL A 155 11.26 -19.95 9.62
N PRO A 156 11.41 -21.25 9.92
CA PRO A 156 10.48 -22.26 9.43
C PRO A 156 9.06 -21.90 9.83
N SER A 157 8.12 -22.04 8.90
CA SER A 157 6.72 -21.71 9.16
C SER A 157 6.12 -22.66 10.19
N PRO A 158 5.49 -22.15 11.27
CA PRO A 158 4.88 -23.00 12.28
C PRO A 158 3.55 -23.62 11.83
N VAL A 159 2.99 -23.19 10.69
CA VAL A 159 1.66 -23.62 10.21
C VAL A 159 1.71 -24.31 8.86
N ALA A 160 2.74 -24.05 8.05
CA ALA A 160 2.89 -24.66 6.74
C ALA A 160 4.23 -25.40 6.66
N PRO A 161 4.23 -26.73 6.84
CA PRO A 161 5.45 -27.54 6.75
C PRO A 161 6.16 -27.33 5.41
N GLY A 162 7.49 -27.18 5.46
CA GLY A 162 8.32 -26.96 4.25
C GLY A 162 8.32 -25.52 3.72
N LEU A 163 7.57 -24.60 4.31
CA LEU A 163 7.59 -23.17 3.94
C LEU A 163 8.33 -22.34 4.99
N ASN A 164 8.84 -21.19 4.54
CA ASN A 164 9.42 -20.17 5.41
C ASN A 164 8.36 -19.13 5.82
N ALA A 165 8.56 -18.55 7.00
CA ALA A 165 7.78 -17.44 7.52
C ALA A 165 8.70 -16.32 7.99
N VAL A 166 8.25 -15.07 7.87
CA VAL A 166 8.87 -13.93 8.55
C VAL A 166 8.30 -13.83 9.95
N ASN A 167 9.17 -13.85 10.96
CA ASN A 167 8.78 -13.61 12.34
C ASN A 167 8.63 -12.10 12.60
N LEU A 168 7.38 -11.63 12.61
CA LEU A 168 7.04 -10.23 12.80
C LEU A 168 7.10 -9.80 14.28
N THR A 169 7.36 -10.69 15.24
CA THR A 169 7.59 -10.27 16.63
C THR A 169 8.99 -9.77 16.89
N ARG A 170 9.93 -10.09 16.01
CA ARG A 170 11.29 -9.58 16.11
C ARG A 170 11.32 -8.09 15.73
N PRO A 171 11.97 -7.24 16.53
CA PRO A 171 12.18 -5.83 16.20
C PRO A 171 12.82 -5.67 14.81
N GLY A 172 12.29 -4.77 13.97
CA GLY A 172 12.84 -4.47 12.65
C GLY A 172 12.55 -5.51 11.56
N CYS A 173 11.86 -6.60 11.89
CA CYS A 173 11.46 -7.60 10.90
C CYS A 173 10.17 -7.20 10.18
N GLY A 174 10.11 -7.50 8.89
CA GLY A 174 8.93 -7.23 8.08
C GLY A 174 8.80 -8.14 6.86
N ALA A 175 7.58 -8.32 6.41
CA ALA A 175 7.27 -9.04 5.18
C ALA A 175 6.94 -8.04 4.06
N LEU A 176 7.42 -8.30 2.86
CA LEU A 176 7.17 -7.48 1.68
C LEU A 176 6.38 -8.29 0.64
N TRP A 177 5.40 -7.64 0.04
CA TRP A 177 4.55 -8.18 -1.00
C TRP A 177 4.52 -7.25 -2.21
N TYR A 178 4.66 -7.80 -3.41
CA TYR A 178 4.72 -7.02 -4.66
C TYR A 178 3.53 -7.35 -5.55
N ALA A 179 2.86 -6.33 -6.09
CA ALA A 179 1.84 -6.55 -7.10
C ALA A 179 2.31 -6.21 -8.52
N PRO A 180 1.87 -6.99 -9.52
CA PRO A 180 0.89 -8.10 -9.42
C PRO A 180 1.47 -9.36 -8.75
N THR A 181 0.80 -9.86 -7.70
CA THR A 181 1.23 -11.06 -6.96
C THR A 181 0.71 -12.31 -7.67
N PRO A 182 1.54 -13.37 -7.90
CA PRO A 182 1.05 -14.63 -8.47
C PRO A 182 0.09 -15.39 -7.54
N ALA A 183 0.11 -15.07 -6.24
CA ALA A 183 -0.80 -15.65 -5.25
C ALA A 183 -1.92 -14.66 -4.87
N ASN A 184 -3.17 -15.13 -4.91
CA ASN A 184 -4.37 -14.33 -4.59
C ASN A 184 -4.48 -13.93 -3.11
N TYR A 185 -3.67 -14.53 -2.23
CA TYR A 185 -3.70 -14.25 -0.81
C TYR A 185 -2.32 -14.37 -0.17
N LYS A 186 -2.10 -13.55 0.86
CA LYS A 186 -0.98 -13.65 1.77
C LYS A 186 -1.47 -14.27 3.07
N LEU A 187 -0.63 -14.97 3.82
CA LEU A 187 -1.08 -15.70 5.00
C LEU A 187 -0.37 -15.14 6.24
N LEU A 188 -1.17 -14.57 7.15
CA LEU A 188 -0.70 -14.05 8.42
C LEU A 188 -1.21 -14.96 9.53
N THR A 189 -0.29 -15.43 10.37
CA THR A 189 -0.59 -16.36 11.46
C THR A 189 -0.19 -15.74 12.78
N VAL A 190 -1.06 -15.89 13.77
CA VAL A 190 -0.76 -15.61 15.17
C VAL A 190 -0.80 -16.93 15.95
N VAL A 191 0.24 -17.20 16.73
CA VAL A 191 0.37 -18.38 17.59
C VAL A 191 0.61 -17.89 19.01
N ARG A 192 -0.14 -18.42 19.98
CA ARG A 192 0.05 -18.15 21.39
C ARG A 192 0.82 -19.31 22.03
N SER A 193 2.01 -19.03 22.54
CA SER A 193 2.71 -19.94 23.44
C SER A 193 2.04 -19.87 24.80
N GLY A 194 1.34 -20.95 25.16
CA GLY A 194 0.81 -21.16 26.51
C GLY A 194 1.89 -21.53 27.51
#